data_AF-F3GM02-F1
#
_entry.id   AF-F3GM02-F1
#
_cell.length_a   1.000
_cell.length_b   1.000
_cell.length_c   1.000
_cell.angle_alpha   90.00
_cell.angle_beta   90.00
_cell.angle_gamma   90.00
#
_symmetry.space_group_name_H-M   'P 1'
#
loop_
_entity.id
_entity.type
_entity.pdbx_description
1 polymer ?
#
loop_
_entity_poly.entity_id
_entity_poly.type
_entity_poly.pdbx_seq_one_letter_code
_entity_poly.pdbx_strand_id
1 'polypeptide(L)'
;PIVAPAQGRLVKTGLPYAYKEDTVFLVLWKRRGYNTSKVAVRSESKAERVLEAMPSVRMNVERLIRRIMALTAPLDAEAPDDLKGHVWLHRLRATESAGKVSALTPGAMARSIALLVAQYNLKDSDGKPL
;
A
#
# COMPACT_ATOMS: atom_id res chain seq x y z
N PRO A 1 -7.80 -28.83 7.39
CA PRO A 1 -8.00 -27.49 7.99
C PRO A 1 -7.64 -26.39 7.00
N ILE A 2 -8.66 -25.70 6.48
CA ILE A 2 -8.53 -24.66 5.46
C ILE A 2 -7.95 -23.41 6.15
N VAL A 3 -6.67 -23.13 5.91
CA VAL A 3 -5.99 -21.94 6.45
C VAL A 3 -6.45 -20.75 5.61
N ALA A 4 -7.22 -19.84 6.23
CA ALA A 4 -7.66 -18.61 5.59
C ALA A 4 -6.44 -17.76 5.15
N PRO A 5 -6.46 -17.16 3.95
CA PRO A 5 -5.36 -16.31 3.49
C PRO A 5 -5.25 -15.08 4.39
N ALA A 6 -4.01 -14.63 4.61
CA ALA A 6 -3.68 -13.54 5.53
C ALA A 6 -4.20 -12.19 5.00
N GLN A 7 -5.44 -11.82 5.31
CA GLN A 7 -6.05 -10.60 4.80
C GLN A 7 -5.69 -9.37 5.64
N GLY A 8 -4.99 -8.40 5.06
CA GLY A 8 -4.89 -7.05 5.64
C GLY A 8 -6.26 -6.35 5.56
N ARG A 9 -6.78 -5.85 6.68
CA ARG A 9 -8.09 -5.17 6.72
C ARG A 9 -7.98 -3.81 7.39
N LEU A 10 -8.55 -2.78 6.76
CA LEU A 10 -8.75 -1.47 7.37
C LEU A 10 -10.06 -1.47 8.15
N VAL A 11 -10.02 -1.06 9.42
CA VAL A 11 -11.18 -0.99 10.30
C VAL A 11 -11.34 0.44 10.81
N LYS A 12 -12.56 1.01 10.66
CA LYS A 12 -12.94 2.29 11.28
C LYS A 12 -13.50 2.03 12.67
N THR A 13 -13.11 2.85 13.65
CA THR A 13 -13.65 2.79 15.02
C THR A 13 -15.01 3.48 15.10
N GLY A 14 -15.90 2.94 15.92
CA GLY A 14 -17.23 3.49 16.23
C GLY A 14 -17.57 3.42 17.73
N LEU A 15 -16.61 3.66 18.63
CA LEU A 15 -16.85 3.70 20.08
C LEU A 15 -16.54 5.08 20.68
N PRO A 16 -17.29 5.55 21.70
CA PRO A 16 -17.52 6.97 21.98
C PRO A 16 -16.49 7.63 22.90
N TYR A 17 -15.35 7.01 23.17
CA TYR A 17 -14.40 7.55 24.15
C TYR A 17 -12.99 7.67 23.57
N ALA A 18 -12.70 8.88 23.10
CA ALA A 18 -11.38 9.50 22.99
C ALA A 18 -10.32 8.82 22.09
N TYR A 19 -10.65 8.54 20.84
CA TYR A 19 -9.66 8.56 19.76
C TYR A 19 -10.13 9.54 18.68
N LYS A 20 -9.25 10.46 18.27
CA LYS A 20 -9.55 11.52 17.29
C LYS A 20 -10.31 10.94 16.11
N GLU A 21 -11.45 11.55 15.76
CA GLU A 21 -12.45 11.08 14.78
C GLU A 21 -11.89 10.78 13.38
N ASP A 22 -10.61 11.09 13.15
CA ASP A 22 -9.89 10.95 11.90
C ASP A 22 -8.79 9.86 11.92
N THR A 23 -9.05 8.69 12.52
CA THR A 23 -8.07 7.59 12.58
C THR A 23 -8.66 6.26 12.11
N VAL A 24 -8.03 5.63 11.10
CA VAL A 24 -8.34 4.26 10.64
C VAL A 24 -7.20 3.34 11.08
N PHE A 25 -7.53 2.11 11.49
CA PHE A 25 -6.50 1.14 11.83
C PHE A 25 -6.27 0.17 10.68
N LEU A 26 -5.03 0.05 10.23
CA LEU A 26 -4.57 -1.05 9.40
C LEU A 26 -4.25 -2.23 10.30
N VAL A 27 -5.03 -3.30 10.17
CA VAL A 27 -4.82 -4.56 10.89
C VAL A 27 -4.18 -5.56 9.95
N LEU A 28 -2.98 -6.04 10.32
CA LEU A 28 -2.18 -6.98 9.55
C LEU A 28 -2.03 -8.29 10.32
N TRP A 29 -2.16 -9.42 9.63
CA TRP A 29 -1.93 -10.72 10.22
C TRP A 29 -0.53 -11.24 9.87
N LYS A 30 0.29 -11.53 10.89
CA LYS A 30 1.64 -12.07 10.70
C LYS A 30 1.59 -13.59 10.66
N ARG A 31 2.08 -14.19 9.57
CA ARG A 31 2.17 -15.66 9.43
C ARG A 31 3.13 -16.29 10.44
N ARG A 32 4.24 -15.61 10.77
CA ARG A 32 5.18 -16.05 11.80
C ARG A 32 4.73 -15.53 13.16
N GLY A 33 4.48 -16.45 14.10
CA GLY A 33 4.04 -16.14 15.46
C GLY A 33 2.53 -15.90 15.63
N TYR A 34 1.72 -16.07 14.57
CA TYR A 34 0.25 -16.00 14.62
C TYR A 34 -0.32 -14.74 15.29
N ASN A 35 0.37 -13.61 15.12
CA ASN A 35 0.03 -12.36 15.82
C ASN A 35 -0.62 -11.33 14.88
N THR A 36 -1.53 -10.53 15.43
CA THR A 36 -2.10 -9.36 14.74
C THR A 36 -1.33 -8.09 15.08
N SER A 37 -0.92 -7.33 14.06
CA SER A 37 -0.34 -5.99 14.21
C SER A 37 -1.40 -4.95 13.86
N LYS A 38 -1.59 -3.94 14.73
CA LYS A 38 -2.52 -2.83 14.49
C LYS A 38 -1.73 -1.53 14.35
N VAL A 39 -1.91 -0.82 13.25
CA VAL A 39 -1.23 0.46 12.97
C VAL A 39 -2.28 1.54 12.74
N ALA A 40 -2.19 2.63 13.51
CA ALA A 40 -3.05 3.79 13.31
C ALA A 40 -2.60 4.57 12.05
N VAL A 41 -3.54 4.83 11.15
CA VAL A 41 -3.38 5.63 9.93
C VAL A 41 -4.35 6.81 10.04
N ARG A 42 -3.85 8.04 9.81
CA ARG A 42 -4.71 9.23 9.81
C ARG A 42 -5.64 9.20 8.59
N SER A 43 -6.93 9.43 8.82
CA SER A 43 -7.93 9.56 7.76
C SER A 43 -8.11 11.00 7.33
N GLU A 44 -8.61 11.22 6.12
CA GLU A 44 -8.96 12.57 5.64
C GLU A 44 -10.14 13.11 6.48
N SER A 45 -9.91 14.18 7.24
CA SER A 45 -11.00 14.93 7.88
C SER A 45 -11.65 15.83 6.83
N LYS A 46 -12.97 16.03 6.91
CA LYS A 46 -13.70 16.94 6.00
C LYS A 46 -13.23 18.41 6.11
N ALA A 47 -12.43 18.75 7.11
CA ALA A 47 -12.00 20.12 7.40
C ALA A 47 -10.75 20.58 6.62
N GLU A 48 -9.97 19.67 6.01
CA GLU A 48 -8.70 20.05 5.33
C GLU A 48 -8.86 20.52 3.87
N ARG A 49 -10.10 20.64 3.37
CA ARG A 49 -10.39 21.10 1.99
C ARG A 49 -10.06 22.58 1.70
N VAL A 50 -9.55 23.36 2.65
CA VAL A 50 -9.44 24.84 2.55
C VAL A 50 -7.99 25.38 2.57
N LEU A 51 -6.98 24.57 2.26
CA LEU A 51 -5.62 25.12 2.04
C LEU A 51 -5.33 25.25 0.53
N GLU A 52 -5.98 26.25 -0.08
CA GLU A 52 -5.65 26.80 -1.39
C GLU A 52 -4.31 27.55 -1.35
N ALA A 53 -3.20 26.84 -1.25
CA ALA A 53 -1.89 27.37 -1.62
C ALA A 53 -0.92 26.19 -1.76
N MET A 54 -0.37 26.03 -2.95
CA MET A 54 0.51 24.95 -3.41
C MET A 54 -0.21 23.65 -3.83
N PRO A 55 -0.06 23.20 -5.09
CA PRO A 55 -0.40 21.83 -5.50
C PRO A 55 0.62 20.86 -4.89
N SER A 56 0.63 20.75 -3.58
CA SER A 56 1.29 19.66 -2.88
C SER A 56 0.44 18.43 -3.09
N VAL A 57 0.99 17.39 -3.70
CA VAL A 57 0.40 16.05 -3.68
C VAL A 57 0.45 15.57 -2.23
N ARG A 58 -0.49 16.02 -1.39
CA ARG A 58 -0.65 15.53 -0.03
C ARG A 58 -1.20 14.11 -0.11
N MET A 59 -0.28 13.17 -0.35
CA MET A 59 -0.59 11.76 -0.56
C MET A 59 -1.19 11.20 0.74
N ASN A 60 -2.52 11.08 0.79
CA ASN A 60 -3.19 10.47 1.92
C ASN A 60 -2.88 8.97 1.95
N VAL A 61 -2.10 8.54 2.94
CA VAL A 61 -1.64 7.16 3.11
C VAL A 61 -2.82 6.18 3.16
N GLU A 62 -3.96 6.55 3.74
CA GLU A 62 -5.17 5.72 3.73
C GLU A 62 -5.67 5.49 2.30
N ARG A 63 -5.82 6.57 1.52
CA ARG A 63 -6.29 6.50 0.13
C ARG A 63 -5.34 5.70 -0.74
N LEU A 64 -4.04 5.85 -0.52
CA LEU A 64 -3.00 5.07 -1.18
C LEU A 64 -3.15 3.58 -0.85
N ILE A 65 -3.21 3.21 0.42
CA ILE A 65 -3.37 1.80 0.84
C ILE A 65 -4.66 1.21 0.27
N ARG A 66 -5.79 1.94 0.34
CA ARG A 66 -7.07 1.49 -0.24
C ARG A 66 -6.97 1.27 -1.74
N ARG A 67 -6.29 2.18 -2.46
CA ARG A 67 -6.09 2.07 -3.90
C ARG A 67 -5.26 0.84 -4.25
N ILE A 68 -4.18 0.60 -3.51
CA ILE A 68 -3.36 -0.60 -3.70
C ILE A 68 -4.15 -1.86 -3.44
N MET A 69 -4.89 -1.95 -2.32
CA MET A 69 -5.72 -3.11 -2.03
C MET A 69 -6.70 -3.40 -3.18
N ALA A 70 -7.30 -2.37 -3.78
CA ALA A 70 -8.18 -2.54 -4.93
C ALA A 70 -7.45 -3.02 -6.19
N LEU A 71 -6.22 -2.53 -6.44
CA LEU A 71 -5.41 -2.94 -7.58
C LEU A 71 -4.83 -4.36 -7.42
N THR A 72 -4.55 -4.79 -6.19
CA THR A 72 -3.96 -6.09 -5.91
C THR A 72 -5.00 -7.18 -5.63
N ALA A 73 -6.24 -6.82 -5.31
CA ALA A 73 -7.36 -7.76 -5.17
C ALA A 73 -7.48 -8.79 -6.32
N PRO A 74 -7.45 -8.41 -7.61
CA PRO A 74 -7.50 -9.40 -8.70
C PRO A 74 -6.24 -10.28 -8.77
N LEU A 75 -5.09 -9.78 -8.31
CA LEU A 75 -3.83 -10.53 -8.31
C LEU A 75 -3.79 -11.59 -7.22
N ASP A 76 -4.59 -11.45 -6.17
CA ASP A 76 -4.64 -12.41 -5.06
C ASP A 76 -5.17 -13.78 -5.51
N ALA A 77 -6.12 -13.79 -6.45
CA ALA A 77 -6.66 -15.03 -7.03
C ALA A 77 -5.62 -15.80 -7.86
N GLU A 78 -4.67 -15.08 -8.48
CA GLU A 78 -3.61 -15.62 -9.32
C GLU A 78 -2.29 -15.83 -8.56
N ALA A 79 -2.24 -15.40 -7.30
CA ALA A 79 -1.06 -15.53 -6.47
C ALA A 79 -0.83 -17.00 -6.07
N PRO A 80 0.43 -17.47 -6.08
CA PRO A 80 0.75 -18.77 -5.48
C PRO A 80 0.44 -18.77 -3.96
N ASP A 81 0.25 -19.95 -3.38
CA ASP A 81 -0.30 -20.10 -2.01
C ASP A 81 0.57 -19.47 -0.90
N ASP A 82 1.86 -19.29 -1.17
CA ASP A 82 2.79 -18.58 -0.29
C ASP A 82 2.55 -17.06 -0.30
N LEU A 83 1.94 -16.52 -1.35
CA LEU A 83 1.69 -15.09 -1.55
C LEU A 83 0.23 -14.67 -1.36
N LYS A 84 -0.72 -15.62 -1.24
CA LYS A 84 -2.14 -15.30 -0.97
C LYS A 84 -2.33 -14.46 0.30
N GLY A 85 -3.21 -13.46 0.19
CA GLY A 85 -3.52 -12.46 1.21
C GLY A 85 -2.57 -11.25 1.24
N HIS A 86 -1.47 -11.26 0.47
CA HIS A 86 -0.54 -10.13 0.49
C HIS A 86 -1.14 -8.89 -0.18
N VAL A 87 -1.02 -7.75 0.50
CA VAL A 87 -1.50 -6.46 -0.03
C VAL A 87 -0.62 -5.95 -1.18
N TRP A 88 0.68 -6.29 -1.16
CA TRP A 88 1.68 -5.77 -2.09
C TRP A 88 2.12 -6.83 -3.09
N LEU A 89 1.27 -7.05 -4.09
CA LEU A 89 1.50 -7.96 -5.21
C LEU A 89 1.65 -7.17 -6.50
N HIS A 90 2.50 -7.65 -7.40
CA HIS A 90 2.62 -7.11 -8.75
C HIS A 90 2.90 -8.21 -9.76
N ARG A 91 2.58 -7.93 -11.03
CA ARG A 91 3.02 -8.77 -12.14
C ARG A 91 4.46 -8.44 -12.50
N LEU A 92 5.26 -9.48 -12.71
CA LEU A 92 6.60 -9.34 -13.24
C LEU A 92 6.51 -8.92 -14.72
N ARG A 93 7.34 -7.95 -15.09
CA ARG A 93 7.51 -7.46 -16.48
C ARG A 93 8.77 -8.03 -17.16
N ALA A 94 9.59 -8.80 -16.44
CA ALA A 94 10.80 -9.41 -16.99
C ALA A 94 10.43 -10.49 -18.01
N THR A 95 11.14 -10.55 -19.14
CA THR A 95 10.84 -11.42 -20.29
C THR A 95 10.64 -12.89 -19.93
N GLU A 96 11.48 -13.46 -19.05
CA GLU A 96 11.40 -14.88 -18.68
C GLU A 96 10.34 -15.22 -17.63
N SER A 97 9.81 -14.22 -16.92
CA SER A 97 8.81 -14.39 -15.87
C SER A 97 7.60 -13.49 -16.08
N ALA A 98 7.39 -13.03 -17.31
CA ALA A 98 6.38 -12.06 -17.66
C ALA A 98 4.99 -12.60 -17.28
N GLY A 99 4.21 -11.77 -16.57
CA GLY A 99 2.85 -12.11 -16.16
C GLY A 99 2.72 -12.87 -14.83
N LYS A 100 3.81 -13.45 -14.30
CA LYS A 100 3.79 -14.10 -12.98
C LYS A 100 3.57 -13.09 -11.86
N VAL A 101 2.76 -13.45 -10.87
CA VAL A 101 2.52 -12.63 -9.67
C VAL A 101 3.64 -12.86 -8.67
N SER A 102 4.23 -11.76 -8.18
CA SER A 102 5.27 -11.76 -7.16
C SER A 102 4.96 -10.72 -6.08
N ALA A 103 5.49 -10.96 -4.88
CA ALA A 103 5.51 -9.95 -3.83
C ALA A 103 6.42 -8.78 -4.23
N LEU A 104 6.02 -7.56 -3.83
CA LEU A 104 6.85 -6.38 -3.95
C LEU A 104 8.00 -6.46 -2.93
N THR A 105 9.22 -6.65 -3.44
CA THR A 105 10.43 -6.65 -2.60
C THR A 105 11.09 -5.26 -2.60
N PRO A 106 11.91 -4.93 -1.58
CA PRO A 106 12.64 -3.66 -1.56
C PRO A 106 13.48 -3.43 -2.82
N GLY A 107 14.13 -4.48 -3.34
CA GLY A 107 14.90 -4.40 -4.59
C GLY A 107 14.04 -4.15 -5.82
N ALA A 108 12.87 -4.79 -5.92
CA ALA A 108 11.92 -4.53 -7.01
C ALA A 108 11.34 -3.10 -6.95
N MET A 109 11.09 -2.60 -5.74
CA MET A 109 10.64 -1.23 -5.51
C MET A 109 11.72 -0.21 -5.90
N ALA A 110 12.96 -0.38 -5.43
CA ALA A 110 14.07 0.50 -5.79
C ALA A 110 14.29 0.56 -7.30
N ARG A 111 14.25 -0.59 -7.99
CA ARG A 111 14.35 -0.65 -9.45
C ARG A 111 13.20 0.08 -10.14
N SER A 112 11.98 -0.08 -9.64
CA SER A 112 10.79 0.58 -10.21
C SER A 112 10.85 2.09 -10.03
N ILE A 113 11.33 2.57 -8.88
CA ILE A 113 11.57 4.00 -8.64
C ILE A 113 12.61 4.53 -9.62
N ALA A 114 13.76 3.87 -9.75
CA ALA A 114 14.81 4.28 -10.69
C ALA A 114 14.30 4.34 -12.14
N LEU A 115 13.50 3.35 -12.57
CA LEU A 115 12.87 3.36 -13.89
C LEU A 115 11.90 4.52 -14.07
N LEU A 116 11.08 4.83 -13.06
CA LEU A 116 10.15 5.96 -13.09
C LEU A 116 10.90 7.29 -13.20
N VAL A 117 11.95 7.46 -12.39
CA VAL A 117 12.81 8.65 -12.40
C VAL A 117 13.45 8.84 -13.78
N ALA A 118 14.03 7.77 -14.35
CA ALA A 118 14.65 7.82 -15.66
C ALA A 118 13.63 8.07 -16.78
N GLN A 119 12.47 7.40 -16.76
CA GLN A 119 11.46 7.50 -17.81
C GLN A 119 10.84 8.90 -17.90
N TYR A 120 10.58 9.53 -16.75
CA TYR A 120 9.95 10.85 -16.69
C TYR A 120 10.95 11.97 -16.42
N ASN A 121 12.26 11.66 -16.42
CA ASN A 121 13.35 12.60 -16.12
C ASN A 121 13.07 13.42 -14.85
N LEU A 122 12.62 12.74 -13.79
CA LEU A 122 12.26 13.37 -12.53
C LEU A 122 13.54 13.88 -11.87
N LYS A 123 13.56 15.18 -11.56
CA LYS A 123 14.72 15.84 -10.94
C LYS A 123 14.37 16.32 -9.55
N ASP A 124 15.34 16.23 -8.67
CA ASP A 124 15.33 16.87 -7.36
C ASP A 124 15.58 18.39 -7.50
N SER A 125 15.42 19.15 -6.41
CA SER A 125 15.63 20.61 -6.38
C SER A 125 17.02 21.04 -6.84
N ASP A 126 18.01 20.16 -6.69
CA ASP A 126 19.40 20.39 -7.08
C ASP A 126 19.69 20.03 -8.56
N GLY A 127 18.66 19.66 -9.32
CA GLY A 127 18.76 19.29 -10.74
C GLY A 127 19.30 17.88 -10.99
N LYS A 128 19.65 17.13 -9.94
CA LYS A 128 20.04 15.71 -10.00
C LYS A 128 18.80 14.81 -10.14
N PRO A 129 18.92 13.59 -10.68
CA PRO A 129 17.83 12.61 -10.65
C PRO A 129 17.38 12.35 -9.21
N LEU A 130 16.07 12.22 -9.04
CA LEU A 130 15.41 11.95 -7.76
C LEU A 130 15.71 10.53 -7.24
#